data_AF-A0A0D0E8Q5-F1
#
_entry.id   AF-A0A0D0E8Q5-F1
#
_cell.length_a   1.000
_cell.length_b   1.000
_cell.length_c   1.000
_cell.angle_alpha   90.00
_cell.angle_beta   90.00
_cell.angle_gamma   90.00
#
_symmetry.space_group_name_H-M   'P 1'
#
loop_
_entity.id
_entity.type
_entity.pdbx_description
1 polymer ?
#
loop_
_entity_poly.entity_id
_entity_poly.type
_entity_poly.pdbx_seq_one_letter_code
_entity_poly.pdbx_strand_id
1 'polypeptide(L)'
;MRLFPEPAPRLPGFRSLLVYGPYHPSAPLHLCLSLAPADKAILFTPSRRLLLDSLRNYNDEWINSYSGIGSVASISSRTKILLVIVI
;
A
#
# COMPACT_ATOMS: atom_id res chain seq x y z
N MET A 1 -8.63 7.50 -3.22
CA MET A 1 -7.72 6.36 -3.28
C MET A 1 -7.21 6.14 -4.70
N ARG A 2 -5.93 5.77 -4.84
CA ARG A 2 -5.25 5.46 -6.12
C ARG A 2 -4.40 4.21 -5.93
N LEU A 3 -4.22 3.41 -6.98
CA LEU A 3 -3.30 2.27 -6.97
C LEU A 3 -1.85 2.65 -7.30
N PHE A 4 -1.67 3.75 -8.04
CA PHE A 4 -0.38 4.20 -8.55
C PHE A 4 -0.17 5.70 -8.25
N PRO A 5 1.09 6.17 -8.19
CA PRO A 5 1.43 7.59 -8.17
C PRO A 5 0.85 8.36 -9.36
N GLU A 6 0.76 9.69 -9.25
CA GLU A 6 0.32 10.51 -10.39
C GLU A 6 1.30 10.43 -11.57
N PRO A 7 0.80 10.49 -12.83
CA PRO A 7 -0.59 10.60 -13.24
C PRO A 7 -1.30 9.23 -13.30
N ALA A 8 -2.24 8.99 -12.39
CA ALA A 8 -3.01 7.74 -12.33
C ALA A 8 -4.49 7.99 -12.06
N PRO A 9 -5.39 7.13 -12.58
CA PRO A 9 -6.82 7.26 -12.37
C PRO A 9 -7.17 7.11 -10.88
N ARG A 10 -8.17 7.88 -10.45
CA ARG A 10 -8.76 7.71 -9.12
C ARG A 10 -9.68 6.50 -9.13
N LEU A 11 -9.62 5.71 -8.06
CA LEU A 11 -10.57 4.63 -7.86
C LEU A 11 -11.96 5.21 -7.51
N PRO A 12 -13.05 4.57 -7.95
CA PRO A 12 -14.39 4.92 -7.48
C PRO A 12 -14.53 4.70 -5.97
N GLY A 13 -15.56 5.25 -5.34
CA GLY A 13 -15.83 4.98 -3.93
C GLY A 13 -16.20 3.51 -3.71
N PHE A 14 -15.59 2.87 -2.71
CA PHE A 14 -15.86 1.48 -2.35
C PHE A 14 -15.88 1.30 -0.83
N ARG A 15 -16.62 0.30 -0.34
CA ARG A 15 -16.57 -0.14 1.08
C ARG A 15 -15.48 -1.19 1.32
N SER A 16 -15.22 -2.02 0.31
CA SER A 16 -14.17 -3.02 0.29
C SER A 16 -13.63 -3.13 -1.14
N LEU A 17 -12.32 -3.39 -1.27
CA LEU A 17 -11.64 -3.56 -2.54
C LEU A 17 -10.74 -4.79 -2.46
N LEU A 18 -10.98 -5.77 -3.31
CA LEU A 18 -10.07 -6.90 -3.52
C LEU A 18 -9.23 -6.61 -4.77
N VAL A 19 -7.91 -6.49 -4.59
CA VAL A 19 -6.96 -6.32 -5.69
C VAL A 19 -6.25 -7.65 -5.89
N TYR A 20 -6.45 -8.27 -7.06
CA TYR A 20 -5.86 -9.55 -7.41
C TYR A 20 -5.21 -9.48 -8.80
N GLY A 21 -3.99 -10.02 -8.92
CA GLY A 21 -3.24 -10.07 -10.18
C GLY A 21 -1.78 -9.65 -10.02
N PRO A 22 -1.00 -9.63 -11.12
CA PRO A 22 0.36 -9.10 -11.12
C PRO A 22 0.31 -7.58 -11.00
N TYR A 23 0.27 -7.09 -9.77
CA TYR A 23 0.38 -5.66 -9.48
C TYR A 23 1.84 -5.27 -9.24
N HIS A 24 2.09 -3.99 -9.45
CA HIS A 24 3.37 -3.38 -9.15
C HIS A 24 3.73 -3.56 -7.66
N PRO A 25 4.98 -3.93 -7.30
CA PRO A 25 5.34 -4.30 -5.93
C PRO A 25 4.91 -3.30 -4.85
N SER A 26 5.02 -2.00 -5.14
CA SER A 26 4.64 -0.92 -4.22
C SER A 26 3.16 -0.49 -4.31
N ALA A 27 2.38 -0.95 -5.28
CA ALA A 27 0.98 -0.53 -5.45
C ALA A 27 0.10 -0.76 -4.20
N PRO A 28 0.22 -1.89 -3.46
CA PRO A 28 -0.55 -2.07 -2.23
C PRO A 28 -0.20 -1.03 -1.16
N LEU A 29 1.07 -0.61 -1.08
CA LEU A 29 1.51 0.44 -0.17
C LEU A 29 0.96 1.80 -0.60
N HIS A 30 1.09 2.17 -1.88
CA HIS A 30 0.50 3.40 -2.41
C HIS A 30 -1.01 3.50 -2.16
N LEU A 31 -1.73 2.38 -2.31
CA LEU A 31 -3.14 2.32 -1.98
C LEU A 31 -3.40 2.62 -0.50
N CYS A 32 -2.66 1.98 0.41
CA CYS A 32 -2.76 2.22 1.85
C CYS A 32 -2.43 3.67 2.22
N LEU A 33 -1.43 4.27 1.57
CA LEU A 33 -1.01 5.65 1.80
C LEU A 33 -1.96 6.69 1.18
N SER A 34 -2.85 6.27 0.27
CA SER A 34 -3.86 7.14 -0.35
C SER A 34 -5.18 7.24 0.45
N LEU A 35 -5.20 6.70 1.67
CA LEU A 35 -6.35 6.74 2.58
C LEU A 35 -6.64 8.13 3.14
N ALA A 36 -7.91 8.37 3.46
CA ALA A 36 -8.30 9.58 4.17
C ALA A 36 -7.73 9.57 5.61
N PRO A 37 -7.55 10.74 6.25
CA PRO A 37 -6.94 10.83 7.58
C PRO A 37 -7.64 10.00 8.68
N ALA A 38 -8.95 9.75 8.55
CA ALA A 38 -9.73 8.99 9.53
C ALA A 38 -9.71 7.46 9.30
N ASP A 39 -9.22 7.00 8.15
CA ASP A 39 -9.33 5.60 7.74
C ASP A 39 -8.13 4.77 8.21
N LYS A 40 -8.34 3.45 8.26
CA LYS A 40 -7.33 2.44 8.59
C LYS A 40 -7.18 1.48 7.41
N ALA A 41 -5.94 1.16 7.06
CA ALA A 41 -5.63 0.12 6.07
C ALA A 41 -5.19 -1.17 6.77
N ILE A 42 -5.67 -2.29 6.22
CA ILE A 42 -5.15 -3.62 6.54
C ILE A 42 -4.68 -4.24 5.23
N LEU A 43 -3.37 -4.48 5.12
CA LEU A 43 -2.75 -5.19 4.00
C LEU A 43 -2.55 -6.65 4.39
N PHE A 44 -3.19 -7.56 3.66
CA PHE A 44 -2.98 -8.99 3.82
C PHE A 44 -1.89 -9.48 2.87
N THR A 45 -0.99 -10.33 3.36
CA THR A 45 0.04 -10.98 2.54
C THR A 45 0.21 -12.45 2.92
N PRO A 46 0.36 -13.36 1.94
CA PRO A 46 0.67 -14.76 2.23
C PRO A 46 2.13 -14.97 2.68
N SER A 47 3.01 -14.00 2.41
CA SER A 47 4.41 -14.07 2.80
C SER A 47 4.97 -12.68 3.03
N ARG A 48 5.22 -12.38 4.32
CA ARG A 48 5.87 -11.11 4.70
C ARG A 48 7.26 -10.97 4.10
N ARG A 49 8.02 -12.08 4.01
CA ARG A 49 9.37 -12.08 3.45
C ARG A 49 9.36 -11.69 1.98
N LEU A 50 8.56 -12.37 1.16
CA LEU A 50 8.48 -12.07 -0.29
C LEU A 50 7.97 -10.66 -0.55
N LEU A 51 7.01 -10.18 0.24
CA LEU A 51 6.56 -8.79 0.15
C LEU A 51 7.71 -7.82 0.41
N LEU A 52 8.44 -7.98 1.52
CA LEU A 52 9.55 -7.10 1.86
C LEU A 52 10.68 -7.15 0.83
N ASP A 53 11.02 -8.34 0.34
CA ASP A 53 12.05 -8.52 -0.68
C ASP A 53 11.63 -7.82 -1.98
N SER A 54 10.37 -7.99 -2.41
CA SER A 54 9.84 -7.33 -3.61
C SER A 54 9.86 -5.80 -3.50
N LEU A 55 9.54 -5.25 -2.33
CA LEU A 55 9.56 -3.80 -2.08
C LEU A 55 10.98 -3.25 -2.07
N ARG A 56 11.91 -3.95 -1.43
CA ARG A 56 13.33 -3.57 -1.38
C ARG A 56 13.97 -3.61 -2.76
N ASN A 57 13.72 -4.68 -3.51
CA ASN A 57 14.28 -4.86 -4.84
C ASN A 57 13.70 -3.84 -5.83
N TYR A 58 12.42 -3.50 -5.68
CA TYR A 58 11.80 -2.48 -6.51
C TYR A 58 12.30 -1.06 -6.19
N ASN A 59 12.60 -0.79 -4.91
CA ASN A 59 13.19 0.48 -4.45
C ASN A 59 12.42 1.74 -4.91
N ASP A 60 11.13 1.79 -4.56
CA ASP A 60 10.23 2.86 -4.99
C ASP A 60 10.72 4.26 -4.58
N GLU A 61 11.07 5.09 -5.58
CA GLU A 61 11.61 6.43 -5.38
C GLU A 61 10.65 7.36 -4.62
N TRP A 62 9.34 7.25 -4.90
CA TRP A 62 8.33 8.07 -4.23
C TRP A 62 8.26 7.70 -2.75
N ILE A 63 8.22 6.41 -2.41
CA ILE A 63 8.20 6.01 -0.99
C ILE A 63 9.48 6.49 -0.29
N ASN A 64 10.64 6.33 -0.92
CA ASN A 64 11.90 6.80 -0.36
C ASN A 64 11.93 8.31 -0.12
N SER A 65 11.34 9.09 -1.04
CA SER A 65 11.36 10.55 -0.99
C SER A 65 10.30 11.14 -0.04
N TYR A 66 9.14 10.49 0.10
CA TYR A 66 7.96 11.07 0.77
C TYR A 66 7.57 10.36 2.06
N SER A 67 8.12 9.18 2.39
CA SER A 67 7.75 8.42 3.60
C SER A 67 8.02 9.15 4.92
N GLY A 68 9.03 10.03 4.95
CA GLY A 68 9.38 10.85 6.12
C GLY A 68 8.46 12.05 6.36
N ILE A 69 7.57 12.38 5.42
CA ILE A 69 6.66 13.51 5.56
C ILE A 69 5.58 13.17 6.58
N GLY A 70 5.28 14.10 7.49
CA GLY A 70 4.37 13.88 8.61
C GLY A 70 2.99 13.33 8.22
N SER A 71 2.44 13.76 7.08
CA SER A 71 1.16 13.25 6.56
C SER A 71 1.24 11.78 6.16
N VAL A 72 2.29 11.39 5.43
CA VAL A 72 2.53 10.01 4.96
C VAL A 72 2.90 9.10 6.14
N ALA A 73 3.75 9.57 7.06
CA ALA A 73 4.11 8.86 8.28
C ALA A 73 2.88 8.63 9.18
N SER A 74 2.00 9.63 9.31
CA SER A 74 0.74 9.51 10.05
C SER A 74 -0.15 8.41 9.47
N ILE A 75 -0.34 8.36 8.15
CA ILE A 75 -1.13 7.30 7.49
C ILE A 75 -0.45 5.93 7.62
N SER A 76 0.87 5.88 7.47
CA SER A 76 1.67 4.67 7.64
C SER A 76 1.48 4.05 9.03
N SER A 77 1.47 4.86 10.09
CA SER A 77 1.27 4.39 11.48
C SER A 77 -0.09 3.72 11.71
N ARG A 78 -1.09 4.01 10.87
CA ARG A 78 -2.43 3.40 10.91
C ARG A 78 -2.60 2.21 9.98
N THR A 79 -1.58 1.91 9.17
CA THR A 79 -1.58 0.78 8.25
C THR A 79 -1.03 -0.46 8.95
N LYS A 80 -1.79 -1.56 8.93
CA LYS A 80 -1.34 -2.86 9.48
C LYS A 80 -1.08 -3.85 8.36
N ILE A 81 0.02 -4.58 8.46
CA ILE A 81 0.31 -5.71 7.57
C ILE A 81 0.07 -7.00 8.35
N LEU A 82 -0.85 -7.83 7.87
CA LEU A 82 -1.22 -9.12 8.47
C LEU A 82 -0.83 -10.27 7.55
N LEU A 83 -0.30 -11.34 8.16
CA LEU A 83 -0.03 -12.59 7.45
C LEU A 83 -1.34 -13.36 7.26
N VAL A 84 -1.60 -13.87 6.06
CA VAL A 84 -2.68 -14.82 5.79
C VAL A 84 -2.08 -16.17 5.45
N ILE A 85 -2.42 -17.20 6.21
CA ILE A 85 -2.03 -18.58 5.91
C ILE A 85 -3.10 -19.12 4.95
N VAL A 86 -2.70 -19.39 3.71
CA VAL A 86 -3.56 -20.08 2.74
C VAL A 86 -3.39 -21.57 3.00
N ILE A 87 -4.47 -22.24 3.41
CA ILE A 87 -4.54 -23.68 3.72
C ILE A 87 -4.95 -24.42 2.45
#